data_AF-A0A9N9QR44-F1
#
_entry.id   AF-A0A9N9QR44-F1
#
_cell.length_a   1.000
_cell.length_b   1.000
_cell.length_c   1.000
_cell.angle_alpha   90.00
_cell.angle_beta   90.00
_cell.angle_gamma   90.00
#
_symmetry.space_group_name_H-M   'P 1'
#
loop_
_entity.id
_entity.type
_entity.pdbx_description
1 polymer ?
#
loop_
_entity_poly.entity_id
_entity_poly.type
_entity_poly.pdbx_seq_one_letter_code
_entity_poly.pdbx_strand_id
1 'polypeptide(L)'
;MLSLLLKFTILTFLLLNISLVKSQFVLDETISPNCTNAREIFANASSKFIKCSIEFSRPITFCENCIAKYINVLSSYHNMSLITNNGTPCINYFVNNDRLGIVQTLYENSVNLWNRAKCYECFELKNGTITPYISNQTVTFLELFSNFSSCQNNTEDEAICAICDDEYQVLQDYFFSISNENEKIGVCMDIVDMMNSTWTYWGNKCCKFRRHKEYGFIFSTVAVLVTTVLFYIIAQIYAKKKQPTIVEQTRFLNTLET
;
A
#
# COMPACT_ATOMS: atom_id res chain seq x y z
N MET A 1 51.05 -38.75 43.32
CA MET A 1 50.55 -38.61 41.93
C MET A 1 49.23 -37.82 41.87
N LEU A 2 48.23 -38.15 42.71
CA LEU A 2 46.92 -37.46 42.76
C LEU A 2 46.98 -35.95 43.10
N SER A 3 47.89 -35.55 44.00
CA SER A 3 48.06 -34.13 44.39
C SER A 3 48.61 -33.23 43.27
N LEU A 4 49.43 -33.79 42.37
CA LEU A 4 49.97 -33.05 41.22
C LEU A 4 48.92 -32.84 40.13
N LEU A 5 48.08 -33.84 39.88
CA LEU A 5 46.97 -33.76 38.93
C LEU A 5 45.93 -32.72 39.36
N LEU A 6 45.62 -32.63 40.66
CA LEU A 6 44.68 -31.64 41.20
C LEU A 6 45.21 -30.20 41.06
N LYS A 7 46.51 -29.99 41.27
CA LYS A 7 47.13 -28.66 41.08
C LYS A 7 47.13 -28.25 39.60
N PHE A 8 47.35 -29.21 38.70
CA PHE A 8 47.35 -28.95 37.27
C PHE A 8 45.95 -28.60 36.76
N THR A 9 44.90 -29.31 37.22
CA THR A 9 43.51 -29.00 36.84
C THR A 9 43.06 -27.65 37.36
N ILE A 10 43.40 -27.29 38.61
CA ILE A 10 43.09 -25.97 39.18
C ILE A 10 43.82 -24.86 38.41
N LEU A 11 45.10 -25.07 38.05
CA LEU A 11 45.87 -24.08 37.29
C LEU A 11 45.32 -23.91 35.87
N THR A 12 44.94 -24.99 35.20
CA THR A 12 44.31 -24.91 33.86
C THR A 12 42.94 -24.23 33.93
N PHE A 13 42.17 -24.47 34.98
CA PHE A 13 40.87 -23.83 35.18
C PHE A 13 41.03 -22.33 35.46
N LEU A 14 42.01 -21.95 36.29
CA LEU A 14 42.35 -20.54 36.55
C LEU A 14 42.83 -19.84 35.28
N LEU A 15 43.71 -20.47 34.49
CA LEU A 15 44.19 -19.91 33.23
C LEU A 15 43.06 -19.77 32.19
N LEU A 16 42.15 -20.75 32.10
CA LEU A 16 40.97 -20.67 31.22
C LEU A 16 40.07 -19.50 31.61
N ASN A 17 39.81 -19.32 32.91
CA ASN A 17 38.99 -18.22 33.42
C ASN A 17 39.65 -16.86 33.18
N ILE A 18 40.97 -16.75 33.32
CA ILE A 18 41.70 -15.50 33.01
C ILE A 18 41.60 -15.17 31.51
N SER A 19 41.71 -16.16 30.62
CA SER A 19 41.52 -15.95 29.17
C SER A 19 40.07 -15.63 28.80
N LEU A 20 39.08 -16.20 29.49
CA LEU A 20 37.65 -15.87 29.33
C LEU A 20 37.35 -14.43 29.79
N VAL A 21 37.90 -14.01 30.93
CA VAL A 21 37.77 -12.64 31.44
C VAL A 21 38.47 -11.63 30.50
N LYS A 22 39.61 -12.00 29.92
CA LYS A 22 40.32 -11.16 28.93
C LYS A 22 39.52 -10.95 27.64
N SER A 23 38.66 -11.88 27.26
CA SER A 23 37.78 -11.77 26.08
C SER A 23 36.64 -10.77 26.28
N GLN A 24 36.37 -10.32 27.51
CA GLN A 24 35.22 -9.47 27.83
C GLN A 24 35.56 -7.98 27.87
N PHE A 25 36.85 -7.62 27.83
CA PHE A 25 37.28 -6.23 27.68
C PHE A 25 37.41 -5.89 26.19
N VAL A 26 36.25 -5.80 25.54
CA VAL A 26 36.13 -5.03 24.30
C VAL A 26 36.56 -3.61 24.66
N LEU A 27 37.55 -3.08 23.96
CA LEU A 27 37.85 -1.66 23.96
C LEU A 27 36.57 -0.93 23.56
N ASP A 28 35.83 -0.42 24.54
CA ASP A 28 34.82 0.60 24.31
C ASP A 28 35.60 1.82 23.82
N GLU A 29 35.72 1.93 22.50
CA GLU A 29 36.18 3.15 21.84
C GLU A 29 35.16 4.22 22.26
N THR A 30 35.51 4.99 23.30
CA THR A 30 34.59 5.88 23.98
C THR A 30 33.94 6.81 22.95
N ILE A 31 32.69 6.53 22.61
CA ILE A 31 31.94 7.28 21.61
C ILE A 31 31.89 8.73 22.08
N SER A 32 32.34 9.64 21.22
CA SER A 32 32.36 11.08 21.53
C SER A 32 30.99 11.56 22.00
N PRO A 33 30.91 12.44 23.00
CA PRO A 33 29.64 12.98 23.50
C PRO A 33 28.81 13.64 22.38
N ASN A 34 29.47 14.20 21.35
CA ASN A 34 28.80 14.78 20.20
C ASN A 34 28.07 13.73 19.35
N CYS A 35 28.68 12.55 19.14
CA CYS A 35 28.04 11.46 18.42
C CYS A 35 26.91 10.84 19.24
N THR A 36 27.06 10.75 20.56
CA THR A 36 26.01 10.30 21.48
C THR A 36 24.79 11.23 21.43
N ASN A 37 25.02 12.55 21.44
CA ASN A 37 23.96 13.55 21.30
C ASN A 37 23.28 13.48 19.92
N ALA A 38 24.05 13.31 18.84
CA ALA A 38 23.50 13.16 17.49
C ALA A 38 22.57 11.93 17.38
N ARG A 39 22.97 10.81 17.98
CA ARG A 39 22.13 9.61 18.09
C ARG A 39 20.84 9.87 18.86
N GLU A 40 20.92 10.60 19.98
CA GLU A 40 19.74 10.92 20.79
C GLU A 40 18.74 11.79 20.03
N ILE A 41 19.22 12.78 19.26
CA ILE A 41 18.38 13.62 18.40
C ILE A 41 17.66 12.75 17.36
N PHE A 42 18.36 11.84 16.68
CA PHE A 42 17.75 10.91 15.72
C PHE A 42 16.73 9.97 16.39
N ALA A 43 17.05 9.45 17.58
CA ALA A 43 16.15 8.58 18.34
C ALA A 43 14.85 9.31 18.71
N ASN A 44 14.96 10.56 19.18
CA ASN A 44 13.80 11.37 19.52
C ASN A 44 12.96 11.73 18.28
N ALA A 45 13.60 12.10 17.17
CA ALA A 45 12.92 12.37 15.90
C ALA A 45 12.16 11.13 15.39
N SER A 46 12.83 9.97 15.39
CA SER A 46 12.25 8.69 14.96
C SER A 46 11.07 8.27 15.83
N SER A 47 11.21 8.36 17.16
CA SER A 47 10.13 8.05 18.11
C SER A 47 8.89 8.92 17.87
N LYS A 48 9.09 10.24 17.70
CA LYS A 48 8.00 11.18 17.42
C LYS A 48 7.32 10.89 16.08
N PHE A 49 8.09 10.53 15.05
CA PHE A 49 7.54 10.16 13.74
C PHE A 49 6.72 8.86 13.81
N ILE A 50 7.24 7.82 14.46
CA ILE A 50 6.51 6.55 14.65
C ILE A 50 5.23 6.79 15.43
N LYS A 51 5.29 7.54 16.54
CA LYS A 51 4.11 7.91 17.33
C LYS A 51 3.06 8.61 16.47
N CYS A 52 3.45 9.62 15.71
CA CYS A 52 2.57 10.34 14.80
C CYS A 52 1.93 9.40 13.76
N SER A 53 2.73 8.49 13.19
CA SER A 53 2.27 7.52 12.19
C SER A 53 1.15 6.61 12.72
N ILE A 54 1.24 6.23 14.00
CA ILE A 54 0.24 5.39 14.66
C ILE A 54 -1.01 6.21 15.00
N GLU A 55 -0.84 7.42 15.54
CA GLU A 55 -1.96 8.30 15.93
C GLU A 55 -2.86 8.66 14.74
N PHE A 56 -2.28 8.89 13.56
CA PHE A 56 -3.00 9.28 12.33
C PHE A 56 -3.17 8.12 11.34
N SER A 57 -3.22 6.88 11.84
CA SER A 57 -3.39 5.68 11.03
C SER A 57 -4.85 5.36 10.66
N ARG A 58 -5.82 5.88 11.41
CA ARG A 58 -7.27 5.71 11.17
C ARG A 58 -8.09 6.89 11.74
N PRO A 59 -8.82 7.66 10.91
CA PRO A 59 -8.70 7.72 9.45
C PRO A 59 -7.28 8.12 9.03
N ILE A 60 -6.85 7.69 7.83
CA ILE A 60 -5.47 7.93 7.39
C ILE A 60 -5.33 9.42 7.05
N THR A 61 -4.59 10.13 7.91
CA THR A 61 -4.23 11.56 7.78
C THR A 61 -2.75 11.75 8.09
N PHE A 62 -1.98 10.72 7.72
CA PHE A 62 -0.60 10.53 8.12
C PHE A 62 0.32 11.52 7.40
N CYS A 63 0.13 11.71 6.10
CA CYS A 63 1.01 12.58 5.31
C CYS A 63 0.92 14.03 5.81
N GLU A 64 -0.30 14.56 5.98
CA GLU A 64 -0.55 15.93 6.43
C GLU A 64 -0.01 16.18 7.85
N ASN A 65 -0.34 15.31 8.80
CA ASN A 65 -0.01 15.56 10.21
C ASN A 65 1.44 15.23 10.59
N CYS A 66 2.10 14.33 9.83
CA CYS A 66 3.41 13.81 10.19
C CYS A 66 4.57 14.39 9.39
N ILE A 67 4.34 15.27 8.42
CA ILE A 67 5.39 15.87 7.58
C ILE A 67 6.53 16.50 8.38
N ALA A 68 6.22 17.33 9.38
CA ALA A 68 7.26 17.99 10.18
C ALA A 68 8.14 16.97 10.94
N LYS A 69 7.54 15.85 11.38
CA LYS A 69 8.24 14.80 12.12
C LYS A 69 9.12 13.99 11.16
N TYR A 70 8.62 13.74 9.95
CA TYR A 70 9.39 13.11 8.87
C TYR A 70 10.61 13.95 8.46
N ILE A 71 10.44 15.26 8.25
CA ILE A 71 11.55 16.19 7.94
C ILE A 71 12.61 16.14 9.06
N ASN A 72 12.21 16.05 10.32
CA ASN A 72 13.14 15.91 11.45
C ASN A 72 13.91 14.58 11.43
N VAL A 73 13.30 13.49 10.98
CA VAL A 73 14.01 12.21 10.79
C VAL A 73 15.07 12.35 9.71
N LEU A 74 14.72 12.95 8.56
CA LEU A 74 15.67 13.18 7.47
C LEU A 74 16.84 14.06 7.90
N SER A 75 16.55 15.19 8.55
CA SER A 75 17.57 16.15 8.97
C SER A 75 18.46 15.60 10.08
N SER A 76 17.90 14.90 11.07
CA SER A 76 18.67 14.29 12.15
C SER A 76 19.60 13.19 11.65
N TYR A 77 19.15 12.35 10.73
CA TYR A 77 19.99 11.33 10.10
C TYR A 77 21.10 11.95 9.24
N HIS A 78 20.77 12.95 8.42
CA HIS A 78 21.77 13.69 7.64
C HIS A 78 22.81 14.37 8.53
N ASN A 79 22.40 14.97 9.65
CA ASN A 79 23.31 15.61 10.59
C ASN A 79 24.30 14.62 11.22
N MET A 80 23.92 13.36 11.44
CA MET A 80 24.86 12.33 11.92
C MET A 80 26.00 12.07 10.92
N SER A 81 25.78 12.32 9.62
CA SER A 81 26.82 12.20 8.60
C SER A 81 27.76 13.43 8.54
N LEU A 82 27.27 14.60 8.96
CA LEU A 82 28.04 15.85 8.97
C LEU A 82 28.93 15.98 10.21
N ILE A 83 28.47 15.50 11.36
CA ILE A 83 29.25 15.58 12.60
C ILE A 83 30.37 14.55 12.53
N THR A 84 31.62 15.00 12.69
CA THR A 84 32.79 14.14 12.69
C THR A 84 33.42 14.06 14.09
N ASN A 85 33.95 12.88 14.41
CA ASN A 85 34.78 12.62 15.58
C ASN A 85 36.11 12.06 15.09
N ASN A 86 37.22 12.76 15.38
CA ASN A 86 38.56 12.38 14.90
C ASN A 86 38.62 12.10 13.39
N GLY A 87 37.91 12.90 12.58
CA GLY A 87 37.84 12.75 11.12
C GLY A 87 36.87 11.68 10.62
N THR A 88 36.24 10.89 11.50
CA THR A 88 35.25 9.87 11.14
C THR A 88 33.83 10.40 11.37
N PRO A 89 32.92 10.35 10.37
CA PRO A 89 31.51 10.69 10.55
C PRO A 89 30.84 9.87 11.67
N CYS A 90 30.05 10.53 12.52
CA CYS A 90 29.36 9.87 13.63
C CYS A 90 28.44 8.73 13.17
N ILE A 91 27.83 8.87 11.98
CA ILE A 91 26.98 7.84 11.38
C ILE A 91 27.70 6.49 11.21
N ASN A 92 29.01 6.49 10.91
CA ASN A 92 29.76 5.25 10.67
C ASN A 92 29.87 4.38 11.93
N TYR A 93 29.93 5.00 13.11
CA TYR A 93 29.96 4.28 14.38
C TYR A 93 28.66 3.51 14.68
N PHE A 94 27.53 3.93 14.09
CA PHE A 94 26.22 3.34 14.37
C PHE A 94 25.63 2.52 13.21
N VAL A 95 26.11 2.73 11.99
CA VAL A 95 25.61 2.05 10.79
C VAL A 95 26.51 0.89 10.36
N ASN A 96 27.83 1.01 10.51
CA ASN A 96 28.78 0.04 9.94
C ASN A 96 29.38 -0.95 10.96
N ASN A 97 29.15 -0.75 12.26
CA ASN A 97 29.79 -1.53 13.32
C ASN A 97 28.97 -2.76 13.77
N ASP A 98 27.70 -2.88 13.35
CA ASP A 98 26.81 -3.97 13.74
C ASP A 98 26.08 -4.55 12.51
N ARG A 99 25.98 -5.88 12.43
CA ARG A 99 25.20 -6.59 11.40
C ARG A 99 23.71 -6.28 11.44
N LEU A 100 23.19 -5.87 12.61
CA LEU A 100 21.78 -5.53 12.77
C LEU A 100 21.42 -4.16 12.18
N GLY A 101 22.35 -3.18 12.18
CA GLY A 101 22.17 -1.90 11.49
C GLY A 101 20.95 -1.07 11.93
N ILE A 102 20.57 -1.09 13.22
CA ILE A 102 19.31 -0.50 13.73
C ILE A 102 19.05 0.93 13.23
N VAL A 103 20.06 1.81 13.27
CA VAL A 103 19.91 3.22 12.89
C VAL A 103 19.55 3.35 11.41
N GLN A 104 20.23 2.60 10.54
CA GLN A 104 19.94 2.56 9.11
C GLN A 104 18.55 1.97 8.84
N THR A 105 18.21 0.84 9.47
CA THR A 105 16.91 0.19 9.29
C THR A 105 15.75 1.09 9.72
N LEU A 106 15.86 1.81 10.84
CA LEU A 106 14.80 2.74 11.29
C LEU A 106 14.64 3.94 10.35
N TYR A 107 15.74 4.46 9.83
CA TYR A 107 15.71 5.51 8.82
C TYR A 107 15.04 5.02 7.53
N GLU A 108 15.48 3.89 7.00
CA GLU A 108 14.92 3.27 5.79
C GLU A 108 13.44 2.94 5.97
N ASN A 109 13.03 2.40 7.11
CA ASN A 109 11.61 2.15 7.40
C ASN A 109 10.77 3.43 7.37
N SER A 110 11.31 4.53 7.89
CA SER A 110 10.63 5.83 7.87
C SER A 110 10.45 6.36 6.44
N VAL A 111 11.53 6.29 5.64
CA VAL A 111 11.52 6.67 4.21
C VAL A 111 10.57 5.76 3.41
N ASN A 112 10.63 4.45 3.65
CA ASN A 112 9.79 3.46 2.96
C ASN A 112 8.31 3.61 3.33
N LEU A 113 8.00 3.95 4.58
CA LEU A 113 6.62 4.26 4.98
C LEU A 113 6.10 5.49 4.24
N TRP A 114 6.88 6.58 4.23
CA TRP A 114 6.55 7.82 3.52
C TRP A 114 6.34 7.61 2.02
N ASN A 115 7.23 6.85 1.38
CA ASN A 115 7.18 6.57 -0.05
C ASN A 115 6.03 5.63 -0.43
N ARG A 116 5.74 4.60 0.38
CA ARG A 116 4.60 3.70 0.14
C ARG A 116 3.26 4.43 0.25
N ALA A 117 3.15 5.37 1.19
CA ALA A 117 1.99 6.25 1.30
C ALA A 117 1.95 7.35 0.21
N LYS A 118 2.98 7.42 -0.65
CA LYS A 118 3.16 8.45 -1.68
C LYS A 118 2.95 9.87 -1.14
N CYS A 119 3.38 10.12 0.09
CA CYS A 119 3.13 11.40 0.74
C CYS A 119 3.77 12.58 0.02
N TYR A 120 4.81 12.36 -0.81
CA TYR A 120 5.42 13.42 -1.62
C TYR A 120 4.46 14.02 -2.65
N GLU A 121 3.39 13.33 -3.04
CA GLU A 121 2.37 13.82 -4.00
C GLU A 121 1.42 14.85 -3.34
N CYS A 122 1.26 14.76 -2.02
CA CYS A 122 0.45 15.69 -1.22
C CYS A 122 1.10 17.09 -1.12
N PHE A 123 2.39 17.24 -1.43
CA PHE A 123 3.18 18.45 -1.14
C PHE A 123 3.92 18.98 -2.35
N GLU A 124 4.29 20.26 -2.30
CA GLU A 124 5.16 20.86 -3.31
C GLU A 124 6.61 20.41 -3.12
N LEU A 125 7.23 19.96 -4.21
CA LEU A 125 8.66 19.70 -4.28
C LEU A 125 9.38 20.96 -4.75
N LYS A 126 10.16 21.59 -3.87
CA LYS A 126 11.06 22.69 -4.25
C LYS A 126 12.47 22.13 -4.41
N ASN A 127 13.04 22.22 -5.61
CA ASN A 127 14.38 21.72 -5.94
C ASN A 127 14.62 20.24 -5.56
N GLY A 128 13.59 19.40 -5.67
CA GLY A 128 13.67 17.98 -5.28
C GLY A 128 13.62 17.71 -3.77
N THR A 129 13.50 18.75 -2.94
CA THR A 129 13.28 18.62 -1.50
C THR A 129 11.80 18.76 -1.13
N ILE A 130 11.35 17.89 -0.21
CA ILE A 130 9.99 17.91 0.33
C ILE A 130 9.83 19.16 1.18
N THR A 131 8.75 19.90 0.92
CA THR A 131 8.37 21.07 1.71
C THR A 131 7.07 20.80 2.46
N PRO A 132 6.81 21.48 3.60
CA PRO A 132 5.55 21.36 4.32
C PRO A 132 4.36 22.04 3.63
N TYR A 133 4.54 22.53 2.40
CA TYR A 133 3.49 23.23 1.65
C TYR A 133 2.69 22.23 0.82
N ILE A 134 1.38 22.25 0.98
CA ILE A 134 0.44 21.36 0.29
C ILE A 134 0.44 21.67 -1.21
N SER A 135 0.39 20.63 -2.05
CA SER A 135 0.34 20.79 -3.51
C SER A 135 -0.98 21.39 -3.97
N ASN A 136 -0.98 22.16 -5.06
CA ASN A 136 -2.22 22.76 -5.60
C ASN A 136 -3.31 21.70 -5.87
N GLN A 137 -2.91 20.51 -6.33
CA GLN A 137 -3.83 19.39 -6.56
C GLN A 137 -4.53 18.94 -5.27
N THR A 138 -3.76 18.84 -4.18
CA THR A 138 -4.30 18.47 -2.87
C THR A 138 -5.21 19.55 -2.31
N VAL A 139 -4.87 20.83 -2.48
CA VAL A 139 -5.74 21.95 -2.08
C VAL A 139 -7.08 21.88 -2.81
N THR A 140 -7.07 21.73 -4.14
CA THR A 140 -8.30 21.61 -4.93
C THR A 140 -9.12 20.39 -4.51
N PHE A 141 -8.49 19.23 -4.25
CA PHE A 141 -9.20 18.05 -3.75
C PHE A 141 -9.89 18.33 -2.42
N LEU A 142 -9.19 18.92 -1.46
CA LEU A 142 -9.72 19.22 -0.12
C LEU A 142 -10.88 20.23 -0.17
N GLU A 143 -10.82 21.21 -1.07
CA GLU A 143 -11.92 22.15 -1.30
C GLU A 143 -13.17 21.44 -1.84
N LEU A 144 -13.02 20.59 -2.85
CA LEU A 144 -14.13 19.80 -3.40
C LEU A 144 -14.71 18.84 -2.36
N PHE A 145 -13.85 18.19 -1.58
CA PHE A 145 -14.26 17.31 -0.49
C PHE A 145 -15.02 18.08 0.60
N SER A 146 -14.56 19.29 0.94
CA SER A 146 -15.25 20.18 1.87
C SER A 146 -16.64 20.58 1.37
N ASN A 147 -16.78 20.89 0.08
CA ASN A 147 -18.08 21.22 -0.52
C ASN A 147 -19.04 20.03 -0.45
N PHE A 148 -18.59 18.84 -0.82
CA PHE A 148 -19.37 17.61 -0.70
C PHE A 148 -19.77 17.33 0.77
N SER A 149 -18.81 17.41 1.70
CA SER A 149 -19.07 17.21 3.14
C SER A 149 -20.06 18.24 3.69
N SER A 150 -19.98 19.49 3.23
CA SER A 150 -20.93 20.54 3.57
C SER A 150 -22.33 20.21 3.06
N CYS A 151 -22.46 19.75 1.81
CA CYS A 151 -23.74 19.30 1.26
C CYS A 151 -24.34 18.16 2.09
N GLN A 152 -23.52 17.16 2.45
CA GLN A 152 -23.94 16.05 3.30
C GLN A 152 -24.46 16.50 4.66
N ASN A 153 -23.75 17.40 5.33
CA ASN A 153 -24.12 17.85 6.67
C ASN A 153 -25.38 18.74 6.70
N ASN A 154 -25.66 19.43 5.59
CA ASN A 154 -26.80 20.35 5.48
C ASN A 154 -28.05 19.70 4.88
N THR A 155 -27.97 18.44 4.44
CA THR A 155 -29.05 17.74 3.74
C THR A 155 -29.60 16.61 4.60
N GLU A 156 -30.92 16.46 4.60
CA GLU A 156 -31.58 15.33 5.26
C GLU A 156 -31.24 14.01 4.58
N ASP A 157 -31.04 12.95 5.39
CA ASP A 157 -30.57 11.62 4.97
C ASP A 157 -31.30 11.03 3.73
N GLU A 158 -32.59 11.31 3.57
CA GLU A 158 -33.42 10.80 2.45
C GLU A 158 -33.15 11.52 1.12
N ALA A 159 -32.71 12.78 1.16
CA ALA A 159 -32.51 13.64 0.00
C ALA A 159 -31.03 13.79 -0.42
N ILE A 160 -30.08 13.31 0.40
CA ILE A 160 -28.62 13.44 0.16
C ILE A 160 -28.24 13.04 -1.26
N CYS A 161 -28.78 11.92 -1.74
CA CYS A 161 -28.41 11.36 -3.05
C CYS A 161 -28.93 12.18 -4.23
N ALA A 162 -30.00 12.95 -4.05
CA ALA A 162 -30.59 13.76 -5.11
C ALA A 162 -30.01 15.18 -5.11
N ILE A 163 -29.62 15.68 -3.94
CA ILE A 163 -29.13 17.06 -3.77
C ILE A 163 -27.62 17.12 -3.94
N CYS A 164 -26.87 16.17 -3.38
CA CYS A 164 -25.40 16.20 -3.36
C CYS A 164 -24.73 15.39 -4.49
N ASP A 165 -25.51 14.93 -5.48
CA ASP A 165 -24.98 14.12 -6.59
C ASP A 165 -23.98 14.92 -7.44
N ASP A 166 -24.26 16.19 -7.67
CA ASP A 166 -23.38 17.07 -8.46
C ASP A 166 -22.03 17.28 -7.74
N GLU A 167 -22.03 17.62 -6.45
CA GLU A 167 -20.80 17.76 -5.66
C GLU A 167 -20.01 16.45 -5.58
N TYR A 168 -20.71 15.32 -5.42
CA TYR A 168 -20.10 14.00 -5.42
C TYR A 168 -19.44 13.68 -6.77
N GLN A 169 -20.12 13.92 -7.89
CA GLN A 169 -19.58 13.67 -9.22
C GLN A 169 -18.36 14.55 -9.50
N VAL A 170 -18.42 15.86 -9.17
CA VAL A 170 -17.28 16.77 -9.32
C VAL A 170 -16.07 16.31 -8.51
N LEU A 171 -16.28 15.89 -7.26
CA LEU A 171 -15.22 15.34 -6.41
C LEU A 171 -14.63 14.05 -7.01
N GLN A 172 -15.48 13.13 -7.44
CA GLN A 172 -15.09 11.84 -8.01
C GLN A 172 -14.30 12.02 -9.31
N ASP A 173 -14.79 12.86 -10.22
CA ASP A 173 -14.15 13.13 -11.50
C ASP A 173 -12.80 13.83 -11.30
N TYR A 174 -12.70 14.74 -10.33
CA TYR A 174 -11.44 15.34 -9.97
C TYR A 174 -10.45 14.30 -9.43
N PHE A 175 -10.89 13.42 -8.50
CA PHE A 175 -10.06 12.33 -8.01
C PHE A 175 -9.54 11.46 -9.17
N PHE A 176 -10.40 11.05 -10.10
CA PHE A 176 -9.97 10.27 -11.26
C PHE A 176 -9.01 11.02 -12.19
N SER A 177 -9.14 12.34 -12.30
CA SER A 177 -8.24 13.16 -13.10
C SER A 177 -6.81 13.20 -12.53
N ILE A 178 -6.66 13.11 -11.21
CA ILE A 178 -5.36 13.12 -10.52
C ILE A 178 -4.86 11.71 -10.19
N SER A 179 -5.73 10.71 -10.10
CA SER A 179 -5.38 9.30 -9.92
C SER A 179 -5.05 8.68 -11.28
N ASN A 180 -3.79 8.73 -11.70
CA ASN A 180 -3.37 8.01 -12.90
C ASN A 180 -3.69 6.52 -12.76
N GLU A 181 -4.66 6.02 -13.53
CA GLU A 181 -4.89 4.58 -13.69
C GLU A 181 -3.66 3.86 -14.30
N ASN A 182 -2.67 4.60 -14.83
CA ASN A 182 -1.49 4.09 -15.55
C ASN A 182 -0.12 4.34 -14.86
N GLU A 183 -0.08 4.35 -13.52
CA GLU A 183 1.12 4.03 -12.70
C GLU A 183 2.36 4.97 -12.64
N LYS A 184 2.31 6.26 -13.01
CA LYS A 184 3.49 7.15 -12.81
C LYS A 184 3.33 8.36 -11.90
N ILE A 185 2.12 8.76 -11.56
CA ILE A 185 1.86 9.84 -10.58
C ILE A 185 0.73 9.34 -9.70
N GLY A 186 1.06 8.95 -8.47
CA GLY A 186 0.04 8.43 -7.55
C GLY A 186 -0.61 9.57 -6.79
N VAL A 187 -1.79 9.33 -6.25
CA VAL A 187 -2.37 10.22 -5.24
C VAL A 187 -1.84 9.77 -3.87
N CYS A 188 -1.62 10.70 -2.94
CA CYS A 188 -1.17 10.36 -1.59
C CYS A 188 -2.26 9.60 -0.81
N MET A 189 -1.82 8.76 0.13
CA MET A 189 -2.72 7.84 0.84
C MET A 189 -3.81 8.53 1.64
N ASP A 190 -3.57 9.75 2.16
CA ASP A 190 -4.57 10.54 2.88
C ASP A 190 -5.80 10.83 2.00
N ILE A 191 -5.59 11.25 0.74
CA ILE A 191 -6.66 11.49 -0.24
C ILE A 191 -7.34 10.17 -0.64
N VAL A 192 -6.57 9.09 -0.83
CA VAL A 192 -7.12 7.78 -1.18
C VAL A 192 -8.04 7.25 -0.08
N ASP A 193 -7.66 7.39 1.19
CA ASP A 193 -8.50 6.96 2.33
C ASP A 193 -9.76 7.83 2.44
N MET A 194 -9.64 9.15 2.25
CA MET A 194 -10.80 10.05 2.17
C MET A 194 -11.78 9.61 1.08
N MET A 195 -11.29 9.37 -0.14
CA MET A 195 -12.16 8.96 -1.25
C MET A 195 -12.78 7.57 -1.04
N ASN A 196 -12.04 6.63 -0.46
CA ASN A 196 -12.55 5.30 -0.15
C ASN A 196 -13.65 5.33 0.93
N SER A 197 -13.49 6.18 1.94
CA SER A 197 -14.52 6.46 2.93
C SER A 197 -15.76 7.08 2.28
N THR A 198 -15.57 8.08 1.40
CA THR A 198 -16.64 8.72 0.62
C THR A 198 -17.41 7.73 -0.24
N TRP A 199 -16.71 6.86 -0.99
CA TRP A 199 -17.36 5.82 -1.80
C TRP A 199 -18.14 4.83 -0.96
N THR A 200 -17.60 4.41 0.19
CA THR A 200 -18.30 3.49 1.10
C THR A 200 -19.57 4.15 1.64
N TYR A 201 -19.49 5.41 2.06
CA TYR A 201 -20.65 6.18 2.51
C TYR A 201 -21.69 6.34 1.40
N TRP A 202 -21.28 6.83 0.24
CA TRP A 202 -22.15 7.12 -0.90
C TRP A 202 -22.79 5.85 -1.45
N GLY A 203 -22.01 4.77 -1.58
CA GLY A 203 -22.52 3.46 -1.97
C GLY A 203 -23.59 2.96 -1.00
N ASN A 204 -23.37 3.05 0.30
CA ASN A 204 -24.35 2.57 1.29
C ASN A 204 -25.65 3.39 1.30
N LYS A 205 -25.57 4.71 1.15
CA LYS A 205 -26.74 5.60 1.19
C LYS A 205 -27.46 5.69 -0.16
N CYS A 206 -26.71 5.73 -1.25
CA CYS A 206 -27.21 6.09 -2.58
C CYS A 206 -27.25 4.94 -3.60
N CYS A 207 -26.94 3.69 -3.21
CA CYS A 207 -27.02 2.52 -4.11
C CYS A 207 -28.39 2.37 -4.80
N LYS A 208 -29.50 2.70 -4.12
CA LYS A 208 -30.85 2.58 -4.69
C LYS A 208 -31.10 3.56 -5.84
N PHE A 209 -30.42 4.70 -5.85
CA PHE A 209 -30.57 5.73 -6.89
C PHE A 209 -29.96 5.29 -8.24
N ARG A 210 -28.90 4.47 -8.21
CA ARG A 210 -28.19 3.97 -9.40
C ARG A 210 -28.83 2.77 -10.11
N ARG A 211 -29.99 2.29 -9.66
CA ARG A 211 -30.64 1.11 -10.26
C ARG A 211 -31.32 1.48 -11.57
N HIS A 212 -30.56 1.50 -12.66
CA HIS A 212 -31.13 1.58 -14.00
C HIS A 212 -31.97 0.34 -14.29
N LYS A 213 -33.10 0.54 -14.98
CA LYS A 213 -33.97 -0.56 -15.40
C LYS A 213 -33.33 -1.21 -16.63
N GLU A 214 -32.61 -2.30 -16.43
CA GLU A 214 -31.89 -3.09 -17.45
C GLU A 214 -32.80 -3.89 -18.40
N TYR A 215 -33.97 -3.35 -18.75
CA TYR A 215 -34.94 -4.04 -19.62
C TYR A 215 -34.37 -4.36 -21.00
N GLY A 216 -33.49 -3.49 -21.53
CA GLY A 216 -32.81 -3.73 -22.81
C GLY A 216 -31.92 -4.97 -22.78
N PHE A 217 -31.16 -5.16 -21.70
CA PHE A 217 -30.29 -6.33 -21.51
C PHE A 217 -31.10 -7.63 -21.32
N ILE A 218 -32.19 -7.57 -20.55
CA ILE A 218 -33.08 -8.72 -20.35
C ILE A 218 -33.72 -9.11 -21.69
N PHE A 219 -34.24 -8.14 -22.45
CA PHE A 219 -34.88 -8.39 -23.73
C PHE A 219 -33.90 -8.98 -24.76
N SER A 220 -32.67 -8.45 -24.84
CA SER A 220 -31.66 -8.97 -25.77
C SER A 220 -31.26 -10.41 -25.43
N THR A 221 -31.08 -10.72 -24.14
CA THR A 221 -30.75 -12.08 -23.69
C THR A 221 -31.88 -13.07 -24.02
N VAL A 222 -33.14 -12.69 -23.78
CA VAL A 222 -34.30 -13.52 -24.12
C VAL A 222 -34.42 -13.72 -25.63
N ALA A 223 -34.22 -12.67 -26.43
CA ALA A 223 -34.28 -12.76 -27.89
C ALA A 223 -33.23 -13.72 -28.46
N VAL A 224 -31.99 -13.70 -27.95
CA VAL A 224 -30.94 -14.64 -28.34
C VAL A 224 -31.31 -16.08 -27.97
N LEU A 225 -31.85 -16.30 -26.77
CA LEU A 225 -32.31 -17.63 -26.34
C LEU A 225 -33.45 -18.16 -27.22
N VAL A 226 -34.45 -17.34 -27.52
CA VAL A 226 -35.56 -17.73 -28.39
C VAL A 226 -35.06 -18.04 -29.81
N THR A 227 -34.16 -17.22 -30.33
CA THR A 227 -33.59 -17.43 -31.68
C THR A 227 -32.82 -18.73 -31.77
N THR A 228 -32.02 -19.09 -30.77
CA THR A 228 -31.28 -20.36 -30.76
C THR A 228 -32.21 -21.56 -30.65
N VAL A 229 -33.24 -21.51 -29.81
CA VAL A 229 -34.26 -22.58 -29.72
C VAL A 229 -35.01 -22.75 -31.04
N LEU A 230 -35.47 -21.66 -31.66
CA LEU A 230 -36.16 -21.69 -32.95
C LEU A 230 -35.27 -22.28 -34.05
N PHE A 231 -33.98 -21.90 -34.08
CA PHE A 231 -33.01 -22.45 -35.02
C PHE A 231 -32.93 -23.98 -34.93
N TYR A 232 -32.81 -24.54 -33.72
CA TYR A 232 -32.75 -25.99 -33.53
C TYR A 232 -34.06 -26.71 -33.89
N ILE A 233 -35.22 -26.12 -33.57
CA ILE A 233 -36.53 -26.68 -33.97
C ILE A 233 -36.64 -26.73 -35.50
N ILE A 234 -36.31 -25.63 -36.17
CA ILE A 234 -36.32 -25.54 -37.63
C ILE A 234 -35.36 -26.58 -38.23
N ALA A 235 -34.13 -26.67 -37.73
CA ALA A 235 -33.14 -27.63 -38.20
C ALA A 235 -33.65 -29.09 -38.06
N GLN A 236 -34.32 -29.44 -36.95
CA GLN A 236 -34.90 -30.78 -36.79
C GLN A 236 -36.03 -31.08 -37.78
N ILE A 237 -36.91 -30.12 -38.06
CA ILE A 237 -37.99 -30.29 -39.04
C ILE A 237 -37.42 -30.54 -40.43
N TYR A 238 -36.44 -29.72 -40.84
CA TYR A 238 -35.80 -29.88 -42.15
C TYR A 238 -34.95 -31.16 -42.25
N ALA A 239 -34.25 -31.56 -41.19
CA ALA A 239 -33.47 -32.79 -41.15
C ALA A 239 -34.34 -34.05 -41.25
N LYS A 240 -35.49 -34.10 -40.56
CA LYS A 240 -36.46 -35.21 -40.68
C LYS A 240 -37.01 -35.33 -42.09
N LYS A 241 -37.30 -34.20 -42.76
CA LYS A 241 -37.81 -34.18 -44.14
C LYS A 241 -36.78 -34.68 -45.17
N LYS A 242 -35.50 -34.68 -44.82
CA LYS A 242 -34.39 -35.05 -45.72
C LYS A 242 -33.73 -36.39 -45.35
N GLN A 243 -34.35 -37.21 -44.49
CA GLN A 243 -33.87 -38.57 -44.29
C GLN A 243 -33.88 -39.28 -45.65
N PRO A 244 -32.71 -39.67 -46.20
CA PRO A 244 -32.67 -40.41 -47.44
C PRO A 244 -33.42 -41.72 -47.22
N THR A 245 -34.32 -42.06 -48.12
CA THR A 245 -34.86 -43.42 -48.20
C THR A 245 -33.66 -44.36 -48.26
N ILE A 246 -33.47 -45.18 -47.22
CA ILE A 246 -32.45 -46.21 -47.22
C ILE A 246 -32.84 -47.16 -48.34
N VAL A 247 -32.20 -47.03 -49.50
CA VAL A 247 -32.34 -48.00 -50.58
C VAL A 247 -31.62 -49.25 -50.09
N GLU A 248 -32.39 -50.24 -49.67
CA GLU A 248 -31.88 -51.53 -49.26
C GLU A 248 -31.12 -52.13 -50.45
N GLN A 249 -29.81 -52.36 -50.31
CA GLN A 249 -29.00 -52.94 -51.38
C GLN A 249 -29.35 -54.42 -51.55
N THR A 250 -30.21 -54.72 -52.53
CA THR A 250 -30.58 -56.09 -52.95
C THR A 250 -29.40 -56.92 -53.48
N ARG A 251 -28.21 -56.34 -53.65
CA ARG A 251 -27.02 -57.05 -54.12
C ARG A 251 -26.57 -58.20 -53.20
N PHE A 252 -26.87 -58.14 -51.91
CA PHE A 252 -26.56 -59.23 -50.97
C PHE A 252 -27.59 -60.37 -51.00
N LEU A 253 -28.83 -60.11 -51.46
CA LEU A 253 -29.87 -61.14 -51.59
C LEU A 253 -29.58 -62.07 -52.78
N ASN A 254 -29.08 -61.55 -53.90
CA ASN A 254 -28.74 -62.37 -55.07
C ASN A 254 -27.46 -63.20 -54.90
N THR A 255 -26.66 -62.98 -53.85
CA THR A 255 -25.53 -63.86 -53.49
C THR A 255 -25.92 -64.99 -52.54
N LEU A 256 -27.15 -64.97 -52.01
CA LEU A 256 -27.70 -66.04 -51.18
C LEU A 256 -28.54 -67.05 -51.99
N GLU A 257 -28.89 -66.72 -53.23
CA GLU A 257 -29.50 -67.62 -54.22
C GLU A 257 -28.43 -68.10 -55.21
N THR A 258 -27.48 -68.88 -54.70
CA THR A 258 -26.80 -69.93 -55.47
C THR A 258 -27.80 -70.98 -55.93
#